data_AF-A0AAD0CDV3-F1
#
_entry.id   AF-A0AAD0CDV3-F1
#
_cell.length_a   1.000
_cell.length_b   1.000
_cell.length_c   1.000
_cell.angle_alpha   90.00
_cell.angle_beta   90.00
_cell.angle_gamma   90.00
#
_symmetry.space_group_name_H-M   'P 1'
#
loop_
_entity.id
_entity.type
_entity.pdbx_description
1 polymer ?
#
loop_
_entity_poly.entity_id
_entity_poly.type
_entity_poly.pdbx_seq_one_letter_code
_entity_poly.pdbx_strand_id
1 'polypeptide(L)'
;MNLLNCDDFWQFACDLYSKGDMQTRLLDYQNQQGKNVNLCLLLYYLDSLKLAVSQTQLNKLEQSICEFDQQVLKPLRATRAYLKANQTEIADYAVIRKELLSTELKLEKQQQQMLVEKVNTLTLEPDSRTTNVMLYVGEL
;
A
#
# COMPACT_ATOMS: atom_id res chain seq x y z
N MET A 1 10.81 -15.86 -15.82
CA MET A 1 10.20 -14.52 -15.91
C MET A 1 9.53 -14.24 -14.57
N ASN A 2 9.68 -13.03 -14.05
CA ASN A 2 8.93 -12.60 -12.87
C ASN A 2 7.46 -12.41 -13.27
N LEU A 3 6.54 -12.80 -12.39
CA LEU A 3 5.10 -12.70 -12.62
C LEU A 3 4.65 -11.24 -12.68
N LEU A 4 5.19 -10.39 -11.79
CA LEU A 4 4.91 -8.96 -11.70
C LEU A 4 6.20 -8.13 -11.88
N ASN A 5 6.05 -6.98 -12.54
CA ASN A 5 7.06 -5.93 -12.65
C ASN A 5 6.75 -4.77 -11.67
N CYS A 6 7.77 -4.20 -11.06
CA CYS A 6 7.64 -3.12 -10.08
C CYS A 6 7.07 -1.82 -10.66
N ASP A 7 7.49 -1.43 -11.87
CA ASP A 7 7.04 -0.19 -12.50
C ASP A 7 5.60 -0.31 -13.01
N ASP A 8 5.20 -1.48 -13.53
CA ASP A 8 3.81 -1.74 -13.90
C ASP A 8 2.87 -1.68 -12.68
N PHE A 9 3.29 -2.28 -11.56
CA PHE A 9 2.52 -2.20 -10.32
C PHE A 9 2.44 -0.76 -9.78
N TRP A 10 3.54 -0.02 -9.80
CA TRP A 10 3.56 1.39 -9.37
C TRP A 10 2.61 2.25 -10.23
N GLN A 11 2.65 2.08 -11.56
CA GLN A 11 1.77 2.80 -12.47
C GLN A 11 0.30 2.45 -12.20
N PHE A 12 -0.01 1.17 -12.04
CA PHE A 12 -1.35 0.73 -11.66
C PHE A 12 -1.81 1.36 -10.34
N ALA A 13 -0.95 1.39 -9.32
CA ALA A 13 -1.26 1.97 -8.03
C ALA A 13 -1.58 3.46 -8.13
N CYS A 14 -0.80 4.24 -8.88
CA CYS A 14 -1.06 5.66 -9.13
C CYS A 14 -2.40 5.89 -9.85
N ASP A 15 -2.68 5.09 -10.88
CA ASP A 15 -3.91 5.20 -11.66
C ASP A 15 -5.13 4.81 -10.84
N LEU A 16 -5.02 3.77 -10.02
CA LEU A 16 -6.09 3.31 -9.15
C LEU A 16 -6.39 4.34 -8.06
N TYR A 17 -5.35 4.89 -7.42
CA TYR A 17 -5.49 5.88 -6.36
C TYR A 17 -6.19 7.16 -6.85
N SER A 18 -6.01 7.52 -8.13
CA SER A 18 -6.59 8.73 -8.73
C SER A 18 -8.04 8.56 -9.22
N LYS A 19 -8.63 7.36 -9.11
CA LYS A 19 -9.97 7.04 -9.64
C LYS A 19 -11.07 7.12 -8.58
N GLY A 20 -12.06 7.97 -8.81
CA GLY A 20 -13.28 8.05 -8.00
C GLY A 20 -12.99 8.16 -6.50
N ASP A 21 -13.70 7.35 -5.70
CA ASP A 21 -13.57 7.35 -4.23
C ASP A 21 -12.45 6.43 -3.71
N MET A 22 -11.55 5.95 -4.57
CA MET A 22 -10.53 4.98 -4.19
C MET A 22 -9.56 5.53 -3.15
N GLN A 23 -9.14 6.79 -3.29
CA GLN A 23 -8.30 7.45 -2.28
C GLN A 23 -8.98 7.42 -0.90
N THR A 24 -10.24 7.83 -0.82
CA THR A 24 -11.01 7.84 0.43
C THR A 24 -11.10 6.44 1.02
N ARG A 25 -11.47 5.44 0.21
CA ARG A 25 -11.60 4.05 0.63
C ARG A 25 -10.30 3.47 1.19
N LEU A 26 -9.17 3.71 0.53
CA LEU A 26 -7.85 3.25 0.99
C LEU A 26 -7.44 3.92 2.30
N LEU A 27 -7.75 5.22 2.45
CA LEU A 27 -7.53 5.94 3.70
C LEU A 27 -8.42 5.40 4.84
N ASP A 28 -9.66 5.00 4.55
CA ASP A 28 -10.52 4.37 5.55
C ASP A 28 -9.98 3.02 6.01
N TYR A 29 -9.53 2.16 5.08
CA TYR A 29 -8.86 0.91 5.45
C TYR A 29 -7.63 1.14 6.33
N GLN A 30 -6.84 2.17 6.03
CA GLN A 30 -5.69 2.52 6.84
C GLN A 30 -6.08 3.03 8.23
N ASN A 31 -6.96 4.02 8.30
CA ASN A 31 -7.24 4.76 9.53
C ASN A 31 -8.19 4.00 10.47
N GLN A 32 -9.17 3.29 9.93
CA GLN A 32 -10.20 2.61 10.72
C GLN A 32 -9.81 1.17 11.05
N GLN A 33 -9.13 0.49 10.13
CA GLN A 33 -8.80 -0.95 10.27
C GLN A 33 -7.29 -1.21 10.44
N GLY A 34 -6.45 -0.18 10.36
CA GLY A 34 -4.99 -0.33 10.48
C GLY A 34 -4.33 -1.06 9.31
N LYS A 35 -5.03 -1.18 8.16
CA LYS A 35 -4.57 -1.96 7.01
C LYS A 35 -3.46 -1.25 6.25
N ASN A 36 -2.55 -2.03 5.67
CA ASN A 36 -1.49 -1.48 4.84
C ASN A 36 -2.00 -1.15 3.43
N VAL A 37 -1.93 0.13 3.05
CA VAL A 37 -2.43 0.62 1.74
C VAL A 37 -1.70 -0.02 0.56
N ASN A 38 -0.38 -0.21 0.64
CA ASN A 38 0.38 -0.84 -0.45
C ASN A 38 0.00 -2.30 -0.64
N LEU A 39 -0.32 -3.02 0.44
CA LEU A 39 -0.87 -4.37 0.35
C LEU A 39 -2.27 -4.36 -0.28
N CYS A 40 -3.16 -3.44 0.13
CA CYS A 40 -4.47 -3.29 -0.52
C CYS A 40 -4.34 -3.03 -2.03
N LEU A 41 -3.42 -2.13 -2.43
CA LEU A 41 -3.14 -1.82 -3.83
C LEU A 41 -2.63 -3.05 -4.60
N LEU A 42 -1.75 -3.86 -3.99
CA LEU A 42 -1.30 -5.11 -4.60
C LEU A 42 -2.46 -6.08 -4.82
N LEU A 43 -3.36 -6.23 -3.85
CA LEU A 43 -4.49 -7.15 -3.96
C LEU A 43 -5.45 -6.72 -5.09
N TYR A 44 -5.72 -5.41 -5.21
CA TYR A 44 -6.45 -4.89 -6.37
C TYR A 44 -5.73 -5.12 -7.69
N TYR A 45 -4.39 -5.03 -7.70
CA TYR A 45 -3.61 -5.29 -8.91
C TYR A 45 -3.71 -6.76 -9.33
N LEU A 46 -3.59 -7.69 -8.39
CA LEU A 46 -3.77 -9.12 -8.63
C LEU A 46 -5.19 -9.45 -9.10
N ASP A 47 -6.21 -8.78 -8.56
CA ASP A 47 -7.59 -8.89 -9.05
C ASP A 47 -7.71 -8.46 -10.52
N SER A 48 -7.06 -7.36 -10.91
CA SER A 48 -7.04 -6.91 -12.31
C SER A 48 -6.37 -7.90 -13.26
N LEU A 49 -5.44 -8.70 -12.74
CA LEU A 49 -4.74 -9.77 -13.46
C LEU A 49 -5.44 -11.12 -13.37
N LYS A 50 -6.57 -11.23 -12.65
CA LYS A 50 -7.30 -12.48 -12.40
C LYS A 50 -6.45 -13.54 -11.69
N LEU A 51 -5.64 -13.11 -10.73
CA LEU A 51 -4.77 -13.98 -9.94
C LEU A 51 -5.26 -14.05 -8.51
N ALA A 52 -5.57 -15.25 -8.03
CA ALA A 52 -6.07 -15.47 -6.68
C ALA A 52 -4.93 -15.57 -5.67
N VAL A 53 -5.17 -15.01 -4.48
CA VAL A 53 -4.32 -15.17 -3.30
C VAL A 53 -5.09 -15.98 -2.25
N SER A 54 -4.46 -17.03 -1.72
CA SER A 54 -4.97 -17.75 -0.54
C SER A 54 -4.69 -16.98 0.75
N GLN A 55 -5.43 -17.27 1.83
CA GLN A 55 -5.17 -16.66 3.14
C GLN A 55 -3.72 -16.85 3.61
N THR A 56 -3.12 -18.02 3.36
CA THR A 56 -1.73 -18.29 3.72
C THR A 56 -0.75 -17.42 2.93
N GLN A 57 -1.01 -17.16 1.65
CA GLN A 57 -0.19 -16.27 0.82
C GLN A 57 -0.34 -14.80 1.23
N LEU A 58 -1.57 -14.38 1.55
CA LEU A 58 -1.84 -13.04 2.08
C LEU A 58 -1.04 -12.79 3.37
N ASN A 59 -1.06 -13.75 4.31
CA ASN A 59 -0.28 -13.64 5.56
C ASN A 59 1.23 -13.53 5.27
N LYS A 60 1.75 -14.24 4.27
CA LYS A 60 3.17 -14.13 3.86
C LYS A 60 3.51 -12.76 3.27
N LEU A 61 2.60 -12.17 2.49
CA LEU A 61 2.76 -10.84 1.93
C LEU A 61 2.76 -9.79 3.04
N GLU A 62 1.78 -9.84 3.95
CA GLU A 62 1.72 -8.93 5.10
C GLU A 62 2.95 -9.03 5.98
N GLN A 63 3.38 -10.26 6.31
CA GLN A 63 4.59 -10.47 7.11
C GLN A 63 5.85 -9.91 6.43
N SER A 64 5.92 -9.95 5.10
CA SER A 64 7.10 -9.47 4.36
C SER A 64 7.33 -7.96 4.45
N ILE A 65 6.29 -7.19 4.75
CA ILE A 65 6.34 -5.73 4.86
C ILE A 65 6.11 -5.21 6.28
N CYS A 66 5.75 -6.09 7.22
CA CYS A 66 5.33 -5.72 8.57
C CYS A 66 6.38 -4.89 9.30
N GLU A 67 7.64 -5.35 9.31
CA GLU A 67 8.73 -4.62 9.98
C GLU A 67 8.99 -3.26 9.34
N PHE A 68 9.05 -3.20 8.00
CA PHE A 68 9.26 -1.94 7.28
C PHE A 68 8.10 -0.95 7.52
N ASP A 69 6.86 -1.43 7.51
CA ASP A 69 5.69 -0.59 7.82
C ASP A 69 5.76 -0.02 9.24
N GLN A 70 6.08 -0.86 10.22
CA GLN A 70 6.12 -0.49 11.64
C GLN A 70 7.28 0.45 11.99
N GLN A 71 8.47 0.21 11.44
CA GLN A 71 9.68 0.94 11.79
C GLN A 71 9.89 2.20 10.93
N VAL A 72 9.33 2.25 9.73
CA VAL A 72 9.64 3.30 8.75
C VAL A 72 8.39 4.10 8.37
N LEU A 73 7.37 3.48 7.78
CA LEU A 73 6.23 4.21 7.23
C LEU A 73 5.28 4.76 8.30
N LYS A 74 4.94 3.97 9.32
CA LYS A 74 4.06 4.41 10.41
C LYS A 74 4.65 5.60 11.18
N PRO A 75 5.93 5.59 11.59
CA PRO A 75 6.56 6.75 12.22
C PRO A 75 6.59 7.99 11.33
N LEU A 76 6.86 7.83 10.03
CA LEU A 76 6.84 8.96 9.09
C LEU A 76 5.43 9.56 8.94
N ARG A 77 4.39 8.72 8.84
CA ARG A 77 2.98 9.15 8.80
C ARG A 77 2.58 9.87 10.08
N ALA A 78 2.96 9.33 11.24
CA ALA A 78 2.72 9.97 12.53
C ALA A 78 3.41 11.34 12.63
N THR A 79 4.65 11.44 12.15
CA THR A 79 5.41 12.69 12.10
C THR A 79 4.69 13.72 11.23
N ARG A 80 4.28 13.34 10.01
CA ARG A 80 3.52 14.22 9.11
C ARG A 80 2.19 14.67 9.72
N ALA A 81 1.48 13.78 10.40
CA ALA A 81 0.22 14.08 11.07
C ALA A 81 0.40 15.08 12.23
N TYR A 82 1.42 14.86 13.07
CA TYR A 82 1.78 15.78 14.15
C TYR A 82 2.13 17.18 13.60
N LEU A 83 2.96 17.26 12.56
CA LEU A 83 3.33 18.55 11.98
C LEU A 83 2.13 19.27 11.36
N LYS A 84 1.20 18.53 10.73
CA LYS A 84 -0.05 19.11 10.20
C LYS A 84 -0.93 19.68 11.32
N ALA A 85 -1.03 18.98 12.46
CA ALA A 85 -1.82 19.45 13.60
C ALA A 85 -1.23 20.73 14.24
N ASN A 86 0.10 20.90 14.20
CA ASN A 86 0.81 22.02 14.81
C ASN A 86 1.39 23.01 13.78
N GLN A 87 0.81 23.05 12.58
CA GLN A 87 1.38 23.76 11.42
C GLN A 87 1.65 25.26 11.65
N THR A 88 0.91 25.91 12.55
CA THR A 88 1.05 27.34 12.88
C THR A 88 2.29 27.66 13.71
N GLU A 89 2.84 26.66 14.41
CA GLU A 89 4.01 26.80 15.29
C GLU A 89 5.31 26.36 14.61
N ILE A 90 5.20 25.80 13.40
CA ILE A 90 6.33 25.24 12.65
C ILE A 90 6.77 26.24 11.59
N ALA A 91 7.98 26.78 11.77
CA ALA A 91 8.66 27.54 10.73
C ALA A 91 8.81 26.69 9.47
N ASP A 92 8.58 27.30 8.30
CA ASP A 92 8.70 26.66 6.98
C ASP A 92 7.87 25.37 6.80
N TYR A 93 6.73 25.25 7.51
CA TYR A 93 5.84 24.08 7.44
C TYR A 93 5.57 23.59 6.00
N ALA A 94 5.32 24.51 5.07
CA ALA A 94 5.02 24.16 3.67
C ALA A 94 6.17 23.41 2.99
N VAL A 95 7.42 23.79 3.26
CA VAL A 95 8.62 23.14 2.72
C VAL A 95 8.80 21.78 3.36
N ILE A 96 8.79 21.72 4.70
CA ILE A 96 8.95 20.48 5.48
C ILE A 96 7.90 19.45 5.07
N ARG A 97 6.63 19.86 4.97
CA ARG A 97 5.52 18.99 4.53
C ARG A 97 5.78 18.41 3.14
N LYS A 98 6.29 19.20 2.20
CA LYS A 98 6.57 18.75 0.83
C LYS A 98 7.71 17.72 0.81
N GLU A 99 8.76 17.93 1.58
CA GLU A 99 9.90 17.01 1.67
C GLU A 99 9.53 15.69 2.34
N LEU A 100 8.74 15.74 3.41
CA LEU A 100 8.23 14.53 4.07
C LEU A 100 7.30 13.74 3.16
N LEU A 101 6.41 14.40 2.42
CA LEU A 101 5.53 13.72 1.46
C LEU A 101 6.33 13.06 0.33
N SER A 102 7.34 13.75 -0.20
CA SER A 102 8.25 13.18 -1.21
C SER A 102 9.00 11.95 -0.68
N THR A 103 9.45 12.01 0.58
CA THR A 103 10.11 10.89 1.25
C THR A 103 9.15 9.72 1.48
N GLU A 104 7.91 10.00 1.93
CA GLU A 104 6.87 9.00 2.13
C GLU A 104 6.57 8.24 0.83
N LEU A 105 6.38 8.95 -0.29
CA LEU A 105 6.13 8.32 -1.59
C LEU A 105 7.28 7.41 -2.05
N LYS A 106 8.54 7.81 -1.83
CA LYS A 106 9.71 6.96 -2.15
C LYS A 106 9.73 5.68 -1.32
N LEU A 107 9.41 5.77 -0.04
CA LEU A 107 9.37 4.63 0.87
C LEU A 107 8.16 3.73 0.59
N GLU A 108 7.03 4.30 0.18
CA GLU A 108 5.88 3.53 -0.31
C GLU A 108 6.22 2.75 -1.57
N LYS A 109 6.92 3.38 -2.54
CA LYS A 109 7.43 2.67 -3.73
C LYS A 109 8.39 1.53 -3.35
N GLN A 110 9.25 1.73 -2.36
CA GLN A 110 10.12 0.67 -1.83
C GLN A 110 9.31 -0.50 -1.24
N GLN A 111 8.29 -0.21 -0.44
CA GLN A 111 7.43 -1.26 0.12
C GLN A 111 6.66 -2.03 -0.96
N GLN A 112 6.22 -1.35 -2.03
CA GLN A 112 5.62 -2.01 -3.19
C GLN A 112 6.62 -2.94 -3.91
N GLN A 113 7.89 -2.54 -4.02
CA GLN A 113 8.92 -3.42 -4.55
C GLN A 113 9.10 -4.68 -3.67
N MET A 114 9.13 -4.54 -2.34
CA MET A 114 9.22 -5.69 -1.43
C MET A 114 8.04 -6.67 -1.62
N LEU A 115 6.83 -6.13 -1.85
CA LEU A 115 5.65 -6.93 -2.16
C LEU A 115 5.77 -7.65 -3.50
N VAL A 116 6.27 -6.99 -4.55
CA VAL A 116 6.50 -7.58 -5.87
C VAL A 116 7.56 -8.68 -5.78
N GLU A 117 8.64 -8.46 -5.05
CA GLU A 117 9.66 -9.49 -4.80
C GLU A 117 9.05 -10.69 -4.08
N LYS A 118 8.24 -10.46 -3.04
CA LYS A 118 7.59 -11.55 -2.31
C LYS A 118 6.59 -12.32 -3.17
N VAL A 119 5.69 -11.64 -3.88
CA VAL A 119 4.63 -12.29 -4.67
C VAL A 119 5.20 -13.10 -5.82
N ASN A 120 6.32 -12.66 -6.41
CA ASN A 120 7.04 -13.41 -7.44
C ASN A 120 7.64 -14.74 -6.94
N THR A 121 7.72 -14.96 -5.62
CA THR A 121 8.09 -16.25 -5.02
C THR A 121 6.91 -17.18 -4.76
N LEU A 122 5.68 -16.70 -4.98
CA LEU A 122 4.45 -17.44 -4.72
C LEU A 122 3.88 -18.01 -6.02
N THR A 123 3.32 -19.22 -5.94
CA THR A 123 2.51 -19.78 -7.03
C THR A 123 1.08 -19.31 -6.87
N LEU A 124 0.65 -18.35 -7.70
CA LEU A 124 -0.73 -17.87 -7.74
C LEU A 124 -1.54 -18.66 -8.78
N GLU A 125 -2.80 -18.92 -8.47
CA GLU A 125 -3.72 -19.62 -9.37
C GLU A 125 -4.58 -18.60 -10.15
N PRO A 126 -4.82 -18.80 -11.44
CA PRO A 126 -5.77 -17.99 -12.19
C PRO A 126 -7.20 -18.20 -11.68
N ASP A 127 -7.89 -17.10 -11.36
CA ASP A 127 -9.33 -17.10 -11.09
C ASP A 127 -9.94 -15.76 -11.51
N SER A 128 -10.99 -15.81 -12.32
CA SER A 128 -11.69 -14.61 -12.82
C SER A 128 -12.66 -14.00 -11.81
N ARG A 129 -12.90 -14.64 -10.67
CA ARG A 129 -13.84 -14.20 -9.61
C ARG A 129 -13.11 -13.70 -8.37
N THR A 130 -11.84 -13.34 -8.48
CA THR A 130 -11.04 -12.95 -7.32
C THR A 130 -11.54 -11.64 -6.72
N THR A 131 -11.63 -11.64 -5.40
CA THR A 131 -11.85 -10.47 -4.57
C THR A 131 -10.77 -10.45 -3.49
N ASN A 132 -9.51 -10.41 -3.92
CA ASN A 132 -8.35 -10.57 -3.03
C ASN A 132 -8.38 -9.52 -1.90
N VAL A 133 -8.79 -8.28 -2.21
CA VAL A 133 -8.87 -7.22 -1.19
C VAL A 133 -9.85 -7.58 -0.05
N MET A 134 -10.94 -8.30 -0.35
CA MET A 134 -11.95 -8.68 0.64
C MET A 134 -11.41 -9.70 1.65
N LEU A 135 -10.46 -10.54 1.24
CA LEU A 135 -9.74 -11.43 2.17
C LEU A 135 -8.92 -10.63 3.20
N TYR A 136 -8.55 -9.40 2.88
CA TYR A 136 -7.73 -8.56 3.74
C TYR A 136 -8.53 -7.56 4.57
N VAL A 137 -9.52 -6.89 3.98
CA VAL A 137 -10.29 -5.82 4.64
C VAL A 137 -11.62 -6.29 5.23
N GLY A 138 -12.01 -7.55 4.97
CA GLY A 138 -13.32 -8.09 5.35
C GLY A 138 -14.45 -7.57 4.45
N GLU A 139 -15.68 -7.98 4.76
CA GLU A 139 -16.87 -7.37 4.16
C GLU A 139 -17.06 -5.95 4.75
N LEU A 140 -17.36 -4.98 3.88
CA LEU A 140 -17.77 -3.62 4.25
C LEU A 140 -19.23 -3.61 4.70
#